data_AF-A0A4V6E1W5-F1
#
_entry.id   AF-A0A4V6E1W5-F1
#
_cell.length_a   1.000
_cell.length_b   1.000
_cell.length_c   1.000
_cell.angle_alpha   90.00
_cell.angle_beta   90.00
_cell.angle_gamma   90.00
#
_symmetry.space_group_name_H-M   'P 1'
#
loop_
_entity.id
_entity.type
_entity.pdbx_description
1 polymer ?
#
loop_
_entity_poly.entity_id
_entity_poly.type
_entity_poly.pdbx_seq_one_letter_code
_entity_poly.pdbx_strand_id
1 'polypeptide(L)'
;QTGTDVESLLAEMSLREKAGQMTQVAIGSFEPEPEGSNVPDNFEVDTVGELFSELAVGSVLSGGAVPPSFDGNEVVSGVNALQEYNVENAPNGIPFLYGVDATHGNDL
;
A
#
# COMPACT_ATOMS: atom_id res chain seq x y z
N GLN A 1 5.08 -26.73 -8.00
CA GLN A 1 4.44 -25.58 -7.34
C GLN A 1 3.61 -24.90 -8.41
N THR A 2 2.28 -25.04 -8.36
CA THR A 2 1.38 -24.24 -9.19
C THR A 2 1.33 -22.87 -8.54
N GLY A 3 2.30 -22.01 -8.87
CA GLY A 3 2.24 -20.60 -8.47
C GLY A 3 0.96 -19.99 -9.04
N THR A 4 0.44 -18.97 -8.36
CA THR A 4 -0.66 -18.15 -8.86
C THR A 4 -0.45 -17.85 -10.35
N ASP A 5 -1.41 -18.24 -11.18
CA ASP A 5 -1.34 -17.97 -12.61
C ASP A 5 -1.61 -16.48 -12.82
N VAL A 6 -0.54 -15.74 -13.13
CA VAL A 6 -0.59 -14.30 -13.36
C VAL A 6 -1.57 -13.97 -14.49
N GLU A 7 -1.66 -14.82 -15.53
CA GLU A 7 -2.54 -14.54 -16.66
C GLU A 7 -4.02 -14.71 -16.29
N SER A 8 -4.35 -15.71 -15.47
CA SER A 8 -5.71 -15.85 -14.93
C SER A 8 -6.10 -14.65 -14.07
N LEU A 9 -5.21 -14.17 -13.19
CA LEU A 9 -5.45 -12.99 -12.36
C LEU A 9 -5.64 -11.72 -13.21
N LEU A 10 -4.76 -11.51 -14.19
CA LEU A 10 -4.86 -10.38 -15.12
C LEU A 10 -6.13 -10.44 -15.99
N ALA A 11 -6.64 -11.63 -16.31
CA ALA A 11 -7.87 -11.79 -17.08
C ALA A 11 -9.11 -11.37 -16.29
N GLU A 12 -9.10 -11.51 -14.96
CA GLU A 12 -10.20 -11.15 -14.07
C GLU A 12 -10.20 -9.66 -13.69
N MET A 13 -9.05 -9.00 -13.74
CA MET A 13 -8.91 -7.58 -13.40
C MET A 13 -9.46 -6.62 -14.48
N SER A 14 -10.19 -5.62 -14.02
CA SER A 14 -10.53 -4.42 -14.77
C SER A 14 -9.30 -3.58 -15.13
N LEU A 15 -9.43 -2.67 -16.09
CA LEU A 15 -8.37 -1.72 -16.43
C LEU A 15 -8.00 -0.82 -15.24
N ARG A 16 -8.99 -0.45 -14.42
CA ARG A 16 -8.78 0.37 -13.21
C ARG A 16 -7.90 -0.38 -12.22
N GLU A 17 -8.21 -1.65 -11.94
CA GLU A 17 -7.39 -2.46 -11.03
C GLU A 17 -5.97 -2.63 -11.56
N LYS A 18 -5.79 -2.84 -12.88
CA LYS A 18 -4.44 -2.93 -13.48
C LYS A 18 -3.66 -1.63 -13.30
N ALA A 19 -4.30 -0.48 -13.51
CA ALA A 19 -3.68 0.83 -13.30
C ALA A 19 -3.34 1.06 -11.82
N GLY A 20 -4.24 0.68 -10.91
CA GLY A 20 -3.99 0.71 -9.46
C GLY A 20 -2.77 -0.15 -9.08
N GLN A 21 -2.68 -1.37 -9.58
CA GLN A 21 -1.55 -2.27 -9.31
C GLN A 21 -0.21 -1.76 -9.85
N MET A 22 -0.21 -0.85 -10.84
CA MET A 22 0.99 -0.17 -11.35
C MET A 22 1.31 1.14 -10.62
N THR A 23 0.52 1.51 -9.62
CA THR A 23 0.66 2.77 -8.86
C THR A 23 1.39 2.52 -7.54
N GLN A 24 2.33 3.42 -7.21
CA GLN A 24 3.02 3.45 -5.92
C GLN A 24 2.84 4.83 -5.28
N VAL A 25 2.20 4.88 -4.12
CA VAL A 25 1.91 6.13 -3.40
C VAL A 25 2.88 6.30 -2.23
N ALA A 26 3.46 7.49 -2.08
CA ALA A 26 4.28 7.80 -0.90
C ALA A 26 3.37 8.12 0.30
N ILE A 27 3.61 7.48 1.44
CA ILE A 27 2.86 7.68 2.69
C ILE A 27 3.79 8.09 3.84
N GLY A 28 3.30 8.99 4.70
CA GLY A 28 4.04 9.48 5.88
C GLY A 28 3.60 8.88 7.21
N SER A 29 2.46 8.19 7.25
CA SER A 29 1.94 7.51 8.44
C SER A 29 1.07 6.31 8.05
N PHE A 30 0.90 5.36 8.98
CA PHE A 30 0.00 4.20 8.82
C PHE A 30 -1.41 4.48 9.34
N GLU A 31 -1.66 5.67 9.88
CA GLU A 31 -2.98 6.04 10.37
C GLU A 31 -3.95 6.17 9.18
N PRO A 32 -5.19 5.66 9.33
CA PRO A 32 -6.24 5.86 8.33
C PRO A 32 -6.54 7.34 8.13
N GLU A 33 -6.60 8.11 9.21
CA GLU A 33 -6.88 9.57 9.22
C GLU A 33 -5.81 10.33 10.02
N PRO A 34 -4.63 10.59 9.43
CA PRO A 34 -3.55 11.35 10.07
C PRO A 34 -3.92 12.84 10.30
N GLU A 35 -3.27 13.52 11.26
CA GLU A 35 -3.44 14.97 11.50
C GLU A 35 -3.01 15.86 10.29
N GLY A 36 -2.44 15.28 9.23
CA GLY A 36 -2.22 15.90 7.92
C GLY A 36 -2.26 14.84 6.81
N SER A 37 -2.71 15.19 5.60
CA SER A 37 -3.00 14.19 4.57
C SER A 37 -1.81 13.27 4.22
N ASN A 38 -1.97 11.97 4.44
CA ASN A 38 -1.07 10.92 3.95
C ASN A 38 -1.35 10.54 2.50
N VAL A 39 -2.45 11.04 1.93
CA VAL A 39 -2.88 10.78 0.57
C VAL A 39 -2.69 12.05 -0.25
N PRO A 40 -2.01 12.00 -1.41
CA PRO A 40 -1.95 13.15 -2.30
C PRO A 40 -3.35 13.58 -2.77
N ASP A 41 -3.64 14.89 -2.75
CA ASP A 41 -4.97 15.48 -3.04
C ASP A 41 -5.58 15.06 -4.39
N ASN A 42 -4.79 14.50 -5.30
CA ASN A 42 -5.20 14.11 -6.64
C ASN A 42 -5.77 12.68 -6.75
N PHE A 43 -5.89 11.92 -5.66
CA PHE A 43 -6.42 10.56 -5.67
C PHE A 43 -7.91 10.48 -5.34
N GLU A 44 -8.56 11.58 -4.94
CA GLU A 44 -10.00 11.62 -4.59
C GLU A 44 -10.38 10.62 -3.47
N VAL A 45 -9.42 10.28 -2.60
CA VAL A 45 -9.62 9.45 -1.41
C VAL A 45 -8.98 10.11 -0.20
N ASP A 46 -9.49 9.81 0.99
CA ASP A 46 -9.13 10.49 2.23
C ASP A 46 -8.14 9.66 3.08
N THR A 47 -8.13 8.34 2.92
CA THR A 47 -7.34 7.44 3.78
C THR A 47 -6.37 6.53 3.00
N VAL A 48 -5.32 6.06 3.69
CA VAL A 48 -4.41 5.03 3.15
C VAL A 48 -5.17 3.73 2.83
N GLY A 49 -6.21 3.41 3.59
CA GLY A 49 -7.07 2.25 3.32
C GLY A 49 -7.82 2.36 1.99
N GLU A 50 -8.33 3.55 1.66
CA GLU A 50 -9.08 3.80 0.43
C GLU A 50 -8.21 3.77 -0.83
N LEU A 51 -6.90 4.02 -0.71
CA LEU A 51 -5.96 3.71 -1.80
C LEU A 51 -6.09 2.24 -2.24
N PHE A 52 -6.32 1.33 -1.29
CA PHE A 52 -6.49 -0.09 -1.56
C PHE A 52 -7.93 -0.44 -1.97
N SER A 53 -8.91 -0.09 -1.13
CA SER A 53 -10.30 -0.52 -1.31
C SER A 53 -11.01 0.17 -2.47
N GLU A 54 -10.66 1.41 -2.81
CA GLU A 54 -11.32 2.17 -3.87
C GLU A 54 -10.49 2.26 -5.16
N LEU A 55 -9.18 2.37 -5.03
CA LEU A 55 -8.27 2.58 -6.17
C LEU A 55 -7.45 1.35 -6.55
N ALA A 56 -7.49 0.28 -5.76
CA ALA A 56 -6.73 -0.96 -5.98
C ALA A 56 -5.23 -0.70 -6.14
N VAL A 57 -4.67 0.25 -5.39
CA VAL A 57 -3.24 0.60 -5.40
C VAL A 57 -2.39 -0.63 -5.02
N GLY A 58 -1.37 -0.93 -5.82
CA GLY A 58 -0.52 -2.11 -5.63
C GLY A 58 0.66 -1.90 -4.70
N SER A 59 1.03 -0.65 -4.42
CA SER A 59 2.23 -0.34 -3.64
C SER A 59 2.11 0.97 -2.86
N VAL A 60 2.70 1.00 -1.68
CA VAL A 60 2.97 2.23 -0.91
C VAL A 60 4.43 2.31 -0.53
N LEU A 61 4.95 3.51 -0.34
CA LEU A 61 6.37 3.78 -0.06
C LEU A 61 6.51 4.71 1.14
N SER A 62 7.41 4.37 2.05
CA SER A 62 7.96 5.34 3.00
C SER A 62 9.39 5.67 2.59
N GLY A 63 9.56 6.86 2.02
CA GLY A 63 10.83 7.35 1.46
C GLY A 63 11.41 8.51 2.24
N GLY A 64 12.66 8.86 1.92
CA GLY A 64 13.29 10.11 2.38
C GLY A 64 13.53 10.24 3.89
N ALA A 65 13.71 9.11 4.61
CA ALA A 65 13.96 9.06 6.06
C ALA A 65 12.85 9.70 6.93
N VAL A 66 11.61 9.72 6.42
CA VAL A 66 10.42 10.14 7.19
C VAL A 66 9.45 8.97 7.29
N PRO A 67 9.76 7.95 8.10
CA PRO A 67 8.88 6.82 8.23
C PRO A 67 7.69 7.12 9.14
N PRO A 68 6.62 6.32 9.03
CA PRO A 68 5.49 6.35 9.96
C PRO A 68 5.89 6.22 11.43
N SER A 69 6.99 5.51 11.71
CA SER A 69 7.59 5.39 13.04
C SER A 69 9.07 4.99 12.92
N PHE A 70 9.86 5.34 13.94
CA PHE A 70 11.23 4.86 14.13
C PHE A 70 11.31 3.64 15.09
N ASP A 71 10.18 3.10 15.54
CA ASP A 71 10.10 1.82 16.24
C ASP A 71 9.72 0.72 15.25
N GLY A 72 10.65 -0.22 15.01
CA GLY A 72 10.43 -1.33 14.09
C GLY A 72 9.20 -2.20 14.44
N ASN A 73 8.81 -2.32 15.71
CA ASN A 73 7.60 -3.07 16.09
C ASN A 73 6.32 -2.33 15.69
N GLU A 74 6.31 -0.99 15.79
CA GLU A 74 5.19 -0.18 15.32
C GLU A 74 5.08 -0.27 13.80
N VAL A 75 6.21 -0.23 13.08
CA VAL A 75 6.24 -0.39 11.63
C VAL A 75 5.67 -1.74 11.20
N VAL A 76 6.14 -2.84 11.80
CA VAL A 76 5.63 -4.19 11.51
C VAL A 76 4.13 -4.29 11.81
N SER A 77 3.68 -3.74 12.93
CA SER A 77 2.26 -3.79 13.31
C SER A 77 1.39 -2.99 12.33
N GLY A 78 1.82 -1.79 11.93
CA GLY A 78 1.10 -0.96 10.96
C GLY A 78 1.02 -1.59 9.57
N VAL A 79 2.13 -2.12 9.06
CA VAL A 79 2.15 -2.82 7.76
C VAL A 79 1.24 -4.05 7.77
N ASN A 80 1.27 -4.86 8.85
CA ASN A 80 0.41 -6.03 8.97
C ASN A 80 -1.08 -5.65 8.99
N ALA A 81 -1.46 -4.62 9.76
CA ALA A 81 -2.83 -4.15 9.84
C ALA A 81 -3.35 -3.67 8.47
N LEU A 82 -2.54 -2.91 7.73
CA LEU A 82 -2.90 -2.49 6.37
C LEU A 82 -2.96 -3.68 5.40
N GLN A 83 -2.07 -4.66 5.50
CA GLN A 83 -2.10 -5.84 4.63
C GLN A 83 -3.36 -6.67 4.84
N GLU A 84 -3.75 -6.88 6.10
CA GLU A 84 -5.00 -7.55 6.46
C GLU A 84 -6.20 -6.78 5.88
N TYR A 85 -6.25 -5.46 6.09
CA TYR A 85 -7.27 -4.60 5.50
C TYR A 85 -7.32 -4.72 3.97
N ASN A 86 -6.18 -4.64 3.29
CA ASN A 86 -6.11 -4.69 1.82
C ASN A 86 -6.60 -6.04 1.27
N VAL A 87 -6.17 -7.17 1.85
CA VAL A 87 -6.63 -8.49 1.39
C VAL A 87 -8.14 -8.67 1.59
N GLU A 88 -8.71 -8.07 2.64
CA GLU A 88 -10.15 -8.14 2.93
C GLU A 88 -11.00 -7.17 2.09
N ASN A 89 -10.48 -5.99 1.76
CA ASN A 89 -11.27 -4.88 1.20
C ASN A 89 -10.91 -4.49 -0.23
N ALA A 90 -9.72 -4.85 -0.75
CA ALA A 90 -9.37 -4.56 -2.13
C ALA A 90 -10.17 -5.47 -3.09
N PRO A 91 -10.64 -4.94 -4.23
CA PRO A 91 -11.51 -5.68 -5.15
C PRO A 91 -10.84 -6.93 -5.76
N ASN A 92 -9.51 -6.95 -5.80
CA ASN A 92 -8.71 -8.04 -6.37
C ASN A 92 -8.09 -8.97 -5.30
N GLY A 93 -8.16 -8.63 -4.01
CA GLY A 93 -7.56 -9.40 -2.92
C GLY A 93 -6.04 -9.60 -3.02
N ILE A 94 -5.33 -8.81 -3.84
CA ILE A 94 -3.89 -8.94 -4.06
C ILE A 94 -3.16 -8.19 -2.94
N PRO A 95 -2.23 -8.83 -2.20
CA PRO A 95 -1.40 -8.14 -1.20
C PRO A 95 -0.60 -6.99 -1.82
N PHE A 96 -0.47 -5.86 -1.11
CA PHE A 96 0.32 -4.74 -1.62
C PHE A 96 1.82 -4.90 -1.33
N LEU A 97 2.65 -4.15 -2.04
CA LEU A 97 4.07 -3.99 -1.76
C LEU A 97 4.33 -2.77 -0.89
N TYR A 98 5.12 -2.94 0.17
CA TYR A 98 5.61 -1.81 0.98
C TYR A 98 7.08 -1.53 0.63
N GLY A 99 7.32 -0.38 0.00
CA GLY A 99 8.66 0.09 -0.34
C GLY A 99 9.29 0.92 0.79
N VAL A 100 10.60 0.79 0.94
CA VAL A 100 11.42 1.55 1.90
C VAL A 100 12.77 1.90 1.28
N ASP A 101 13.32 3.08 1.58
CA ASP A 101 14.62 3.54 1.06
C ASP A 101 15.82 3.06 1.92
N ALA A 102 15.97 1.75 2.11
CA ALA A 102 17.05 1.16 2.93
C ALA A 102 18.39 1.05 2.17
N THR A 103 18.99 2.17 1.78
CA THR A 103 20.13 2.20 0.83
C THR A 103 21.48 1.69 1.40
N HIS A 104 21.64 1.71 2.73
CA HIS A 104 22.87 1.28 3.41
C HIS A 104 22.58 0.72 4.82
N GLY A 105 21.50 -0.03 4.94
CA GLY A 105 20.90 -0.45 6.21
C GLY A 105 19.47 0.06 6.32
N ASN A 106 18.68 -0.56 7.19
CA ASN A 106 17.35 -0.05 7.50
C ASN A 106 17.49 1.08 8.53
N ASP A 107 17.18 2.30 8.10
CA ASP A 107 17.20 3.52 8.92
C ASP A 107 15.82 3.89 9.48
N LEU A 108 14.81 3.04 9.20
CA LEU A 108 13.57 2.96 9.95
C LEU A 108 13.84 2.54 11.40
#